data_AF-X0Y9M8-F1
#
_entry.id   AF-X0Y9M8-F1
#
_cell.length_a   1.000
_cell.length_b   1.000
_cell.length_c   1.000
_cell.angle_alpha   90.00
_cell.angle_beta   90.00
_cell.angle_gamma   90.00
#
_symmetry.space_group_name_H-M   'P 1'
#
loop_
_entity.id
_entity.type
_entity.pdbx_description
1 polymer ?
#
loop_
_entity_poly.entity_id
_entity_poly.type
_entity_poly.pdbx_seq_one_letter_code
_entity_poly.pdbx_strand_id
1 'polypeptide(L)'
;GQRDARAFKRILFSRATDCTMDNQGRVIIMKYLRDYARINKEIMVIGVLDRIEIWSKDVWQKYFGKVESSYEDIAERIYEQER
;
A
#
# COMPACT_ATOMS: atom_id res chain seq x y z
N GLY A 1 -15.72 -11.12 14.97
CA GLY A 1 -16.33 -12.47 14.85
C GLY A 1 -16.17 -13.04 13.45
N GLN A 2 -16.54 -14.30 13.21
CA GLN A 2 -16.32 -15.00 11.92
C GLN A 2 -16.97 -14.30 10.69
N ARG A 3 -18.01 -13.47 10.92
CA ARG A 3 -18.64 -12.63 9.89
C ARG A 3 -17.72 -11.49 9.43
N ASP A 4 -17.07 -10.80 10.37
CA ASP A 4 -16.16 -9.69 10.08
C ASP A 4 -14.92 -10.17 9.33
N ALA A 5 -14.40 -11.35 9.67
CA ALA A 5 -13.29 -11.97 8.95
C ALA A 5 -13.64 -12.28 7.48
N ARG A 6 -14.86 -12.75 7.19
CA ARG A 6 -15.33 -12.98 5.81
C ARG A 6 -15.54 -11.67 5.06
N ALA A 7 -16.12 -10.66 5.71
CA ALA A 7 -16.29 -9.34 5.11
C ALA A 7 -14.93 -8.71 4.77
N PHE A 8 -13.96 -8.79 5.68
CA PHE A 8 -12.60 -8.31 5.47
C PHE A 8 -11.94 -9.00 4.28
N LYS A 9 -11.96 -10.34 4.21
CA LYS A 9 -11.41 -11.09 3.07
C LYS A 9 -12.04 -10.67 1.75
N ARG A 10 -13.37 -10.52 1.70
CA ARG A 10 -14.06 -10.07 0.49
C ARG A 10 -13.60 -8.70 0.06
N ILE A 11 -13.52 -7.74 0.98
CA ILE A 11 -13.05 -6.38 0.68
C ILE A 11 -11.60 -6.42 0.21
N LEU A 12 -10.72 -7.12 0.91
CA LEU A 12 -9.30 -7.21 0.59
C LEU A 12 -9.09 -7.82 -0.80
N PHE A 13 -9.67 -8.99 -1.07
CA PHE A 13 -9.47 -9.71 -2.33
C PHE A 13 -10.32 -9.16 -3.48
N SER A 14 -11.43 -8.46 -3.23
CA SER A 14 -12.17 -7.76 -4.29
C SER A 14 -11.36 -6.66 -4.98
N ARG A 15 -10.23 -6.25 -4.37
CA ARG A 15 -9.30 -5.26 -4.89
C ARG A 15 -8.03 -5.89 -5.46
N ALA A 16 -7.94 -7.22 -5.50
CA ALA A 16 -6.85 -7.93 -6.12
C ALA A 16 -7.22 -8.23 -7.58
N THR A 17 -6.28 -8.01 -8.49
CA THR A 17 -6.39 -8.43 -9.88
C THR A 17 -5.07 -9.06 -10.28
N ASP A 18 -5.15 -10.15 -11.04
CA ASP A 18 -3.97 -10.65 -11.73
C ASP A 18 -3.54 -9.61 -12.76
N CYS A 19 -2.23 -9.43 -12.89
CA CYS A 19 -1.64 -8.59 -13.92
C CYS A 19 -0.34 -9.22 -14.40
N THR A 20 -0.07 -9.07 -15.69
CA THR A 20 1.17 -9.49 -16.32
C THR A 20 1.96 -8.27 -16.72
N MET A 21 3.27 -8.38 -16.60
CA MET A 21 4.18 -7.38 -17.11
C MET A 21 4.36 -7.59 -18.62
N ASP A 22 4.40 -6.50 -19.39
CA ASP A 22 4.77 -6.60 -20.80
C ASP A 22 6.29 -6.73 -20.99
N ASN A 23 6.73 -6.96 -22.22
CA ASN A 23 8.16 -7.12 -22.55
C ASN A 23 9.02 -5.88 -22.27
N GLN A 24 8.41 -4.72 -21.97
CA GLN A 24 9.09 -3.48 -21.61
C GLN A 24 9.07 -3.23 -20.10
N GLY A 25 8.59 -4.18 -19.29
CA GLY A 25 8.56 -4.04 -17.85
C GLY A 25 7.34 -3.26 -17.33
N ARG A 26 6.30 -3.03 -18.15
CA ARG A 26 5.15 -2.20 -17.76
C ARG A 26 3.99 -3.06 -17.26
N VAL A 27 3.26 -2.54 -16.27
CA VAL A 27 2.04 -3.15 -15.71
C VAL A 27 0.86 -2.19 -15.88
N ILE A 28 -0.29 -2.72 -16.28
CA ILE A 28 -1.54 -1.94 -16.37
C ILE A 28 -2.25 -1.96 -15.02
N ILE A 29 -2.37 -0.78 -14.39
CA ILE A 29 -3.18 -0.60 -13.19
C ILE A 29 -4.61 -0.27 -13.62
N MET A 30 -5.58 -1.10 -13.20
CA MET A 30 -6.99 -0.90 -13.50
C MET A 30 -7.51 0.42 -12.93
N LYS A 31 -8.45 1.07 -13.63
CA LYS A 31 -8.93 2.42 -13.25
C LYS A 31 -9.44 2.49 -11.81
N TYR A 32 -10.23 1.52 -11.37
CA TYR A 32 -10.80 1.52 -10.01
C TYR A 32 -9.71 1.41 -8.91
N LEU A 33 -8.56 0.80 -9.20
CA LEU A 33 -7.41 0.77 -8.29
C LEU A 33 -6.70 2.12 -8.24
N ARG A 34 -6.55 2.78 -9.39
CA ARG A 34 -6.03 4.16 -9.44
C ARG A 34 -6.93 5.15 -8.71
N ASP A 35 -8.24 5.03 -8.91
CA ASP A 35 -9.24 5.88 -8.24
C ASP A 35 -9.19 5.69 -6.73
N TYR A 36 -9.10 4.43 -6.27
CA TYR A 36 -8.94 4.11 -4.85
C TYR A 36 -7.66 4.69 -4.26
N ALA A 37 -6.53 4.51 -4.94
CA ALA A 37 -5.22 5.01 -4.50
C ALA A 37 -5.06 6.52 -4.73
N ARG A 38 -6.06 7.20 -5.32
CA ARG A 38 -6.06 8.63 -5.68
C ARG A 38 -4.86 9.00 -6.57
N ILE A 39 -4.52 8.11 -7.50
CA ILE A 39 -3.43 8.30 -8.47
C ILE A 39 -3.99 9.08 -9.66
N ASN A 40 -3.51 10.31 -9.84
CA ASN A 40 -3.91 11.18 -10.95
C ASN A 40 -2.82 11.32 -12.03
N LYS A 41 -1.56 11.56 -11.62
CA LYS A 41 -0.46 11.84 -12.56
C LYS A 41 0.86 11.23 -12.12
N GLU A 42 1.33 11.59 -10.93
CA GLU A 42 2.61 11.11 -10.40
C GLU A 42 2.39 9.95 -9.42
N ILE A 43 3.25 8.94 -9.53
CA ILE A 43 3.26 7.78 -8.63
C ILE A 43 4.60 7.69 -7.90
N MET A 44 4.57 7.06 -6.73
CA MET A 44 5.75 6.59 -6.01
C MET A 44 5.70 5.07 -5.96
N VAL A 45 6.82 4.42 -6.28
CA VAL A 45 7.00 2.97 -6.12
C VAL A 45 7.96 2.76 -4.96
N ILE A 46 7.55 1.97 -3.98
CA ILE A 46 8.35 1.68 -2.78
C ILE A 46 8.37 0.17 -2.53
N GLY A 47 9.51 -0.32 -2.05
CA GLY A 47 9.66 -1.70 -1.61
C GLY A 47 9.36 -1.83 -0.12
N VAL A 48 8.61 -2.86 0.25
CA VAL A 48 8.31 -3.23 1.64
C VAL A 48 8.46 -4.73 1.77
N LEU A 49 9.72 -5.15 1.90
CA LEU A 49 10.18 -6.53 2.06
C LEU A 49 9.72 -7.48 0.93
N ASP A 50 8.50 -8.01 1.05
CA ASP A 50 7.97 -9.09 0.21
C ASP A 50 7.12 -8.58 -0.96
N ARG A 51 6.90 -7.27 -1.04
CA ARG A 51 6.05 -6.64 -2.06
C ARG A 51 6.54 -5.25 -2.44
N ILE A 52 6.03 -4.78 -3.58
CA ILE A 52 6.07 -3.38 -3.95
C ILE A 52 4.72 -2.73 -3.62
N GLU A 53 4.75 -1.47 -3.22
CA GLU A 53 3.55 -0.65 -3.11
C GLU A 53 3.61 0.50 -4.10
N ILE A 54 2.45 0.81 -4.66
CA ILE A 54 2.27 1.91 -5.62
C ILE A 54 1.38 2.95 -4.95
N TRP A 55 1.91 4.15 -4.80
CA TRP A 55 1.26 5.24 -4.12
C TRP A 55 1.05 6.42 -5.05
N SER A 56 -0.02 7.18 -4.81
CA SER A 56 -0.09 8.56 -5.29
C SER A 56 0.99 9.38 -4.58
N LYS A 57 1.78 10.15 -5.32
CA LYS A 57 2.92 10.91 -4.78
C LYS A 57 2.52 11.83 -3.63
N ASP A 58 1.44 12.59 -3.79
CA ASP A 58 0.96 13.53 -2.77
C ASP A 58 0.49 12.80 -1.50
N VAL A 59 -0.17 11.65 -1.69
CA VAL A 59 -0.63 10.82 -0.57
C VAL A 59 0.55 10.25 0.20
N TRP A 60 1.55 9.74 -0.51
CA TRP A 60 2.78 9.23 0.10
C TRP A 60 3.52 10.31 0.87
N GLN A 61 3.76 11.48 0.27
CA GLN A 61 4.47 12.57 0.94
C GLN A 61 3.77 13.02 2.22
N LYS A 62 2.43 13.10 2.21
CA LYS A 62 1.64 13.42 3.41
C LYS A 62 1.71 12.32 4.47
N TYR A 63 1.71 11.06 4.07
CA TYR A 63 1.86 9.94 5.00
C TYR A 63 3.27 9.94 5.60
N PHE A 64 4.30 9.99 4.76
CA PHE A 64 5.70 9.99 5.15
C PHE A 64 6.01 11.12 6.13
N GLY A 65 5.62 12.37 5.83
CA GLY A 65 5.88 13.49 6.73
C GLY A 65 5.21 13.36 8.12
N LYS A 66 4.10 12.61 8.23
CA LYS A 66 3.47 12.32 9.52
C LYS A 66 4.17 11.19 10.27
N VAL A 67 4.68 10.21 9.55
CA VAL A 67 5.34 9.03 10.14
C VAL A 67 6.78 9.35 10.53
N GLU A 68 7.47 10.16 9.73
CA GLU A 68 8.83 10.63 10.01
C GLU A 68 8.92 11.34 11.36
N SER A 69 7.91 12.17 11.69
CA SER A 69 7.83 12.83 13.01
C SER A 69 7.58 11.88 14.19
N SER A 70 7.25 10.62 13.93
CA SER A 70 6.97 9.60 14.96
C SER A 70 7.85 8.36 14.80
N TYR A 71 8.94 8.45 14.03
CA TYR A 71 9.77 7.30 13.69
C TYR A 71 10.39 6.67 14.94
N GLU A 72 10.94 7.47 15.85
CA GLU A 72 11.54 7.01 17.11
C GLU A 72 10.50 6.28 17.98
N ASP A 73 9.31 6.86 18.16
CA ASP A 73 8.21 6.23 18.92
C ASP A 73 7.72 4.91 18.29
N ILE A 74 7.79 4.79 16.96
CA ILE A 74 7.42 3.55 16.25
C ILE A 74 8.50 2.49 16.45
N ALA A 75 9.77 2.87 16.35
CA ALA A 75 10.90 1.96 16.56
C ALA A 75 10.92 1.40 17.99
N GLU A 76 10.68 2.25 18.99
CA GLU A 76 10.62 1.85 20.40
C GLU A 76 9.49 0.83 20.64
N ARG A 77 8.28 1.10 20.14
CA ARG A 77 7.14 0.17 20.27
C ARG A 77 7.37 -1.19 19.61
N ILE A 78 8.05 -1.23 18.47
CA ILE A 78 8.40 -2.50 17.81
C ILE A 78 9.37 -3.28 18.68
N TYR A 79 10.40 -2.61 19.22
CA TYR A 79 11.39 -3.24 20.09
C TYR A 79 10.76 -3.80 21.39
N GLU A 80 9.81 -3.09 21.97
CA GLU A 80 9.08 -3.56 23.16
C GLU A 80 8.17 -4.77 22.90
N GLN A 81 7.58 -4.88 21.70
CA GLN A 81 6.73 -6.02 21.32
C GLN A 81 7.51 -7.30 21.01
N GLU A 82 8.81 -7.19 20.70
CA GLU A 82 9.69 -8.33 20.44
C GLU A 82 10.34 -8.89 21.72
N ARG A 83 10.13 -8.26 22.89
CA ARG A 83 10.49 -8.81 24.20
C ARG A 83 9.40 -9.71 24.77
#